data_AF-A0A4R6L3V8-F1
#
_entry.id   AF-A0A4R6L3V8-F1
#
_cell.length_a   1.000
_cell.length_b   1.000
_cell.length_c   1.000
_cell.angle_alpha   90.00
_cell.angle_beta   90.00
_cell.angle_gamma   90.00
#
_symmetry.space_group_name_H-M   'P 1'
#
loop_
_entity.id
_entity.type
_entity.pdbx_description
1 polymer ?
#
loop_
_entity_poly.entity_id
_entity_poly.type
_entity_poly.pdbx_seq_one_letter_code
_entity_poly.pdbx_strand_id
1 'polypeptide(L)'
;MHEFLQKIDYWEESMEPQPTPSLDEVRAIVARGLVSRVEHHARIQTDLPDSQVASPPAATAAAAETMVMTSTIPFESRPAATAATATMLTEGFDELPTLMDAWRADGLDARSEAKVYGGTLGDRTLAAVRGFELHPPDAQATEPNRVFGTDPAIPPLGRVQAPTGQTRQGDGAAASSRNKGSDGLVR
;
A
#
# COMPACT_ATOMS: atom_id res chain seq x y z
N MET A 1 25.94 25.55 -51.12
CA MET A 1 24.67 24.83 -51.36
C MET A 1 24.71 23.37 -50.89
N HIS A 2 25.87 22.68 -50.92
CA HIS A 2 26.00 21.32 -50.38
C HIS A 2 25.93 21.23 -48.83
N GLU A 3 26.48 22.21 -48.09
CA GLU A 3 26.45 22.16 -46.61
C GLU A 3 25.07 22.44 -45.98
N PHE A 4 24.17 23.12 -46.69
CA PHE A 4 22.84 23.44 -46.18
C PHE A 4 21.91 22.23 -46.23
N LEU A 5 22.08 21.36 -47.24
CA LEU A 5 21.31 20.12 -47.39
C LEU A 5 21.73 19.08 -46.34
N GLN A 6 23.03 18.95 -46.04
CA GLN A 6 23.51 18.07 -44.96
C GLN A 6 23.00 18.48 -43.57
N LYS A 7 22.80 19.78 -43.33
CA LYS A 7 22.17 20.24 -42.09
C LYS A 7 20.70 19.83 -42.00
N ILE A 8 19.97 19.84 -43.11
CA ILE A 8 18.55 19.44 -43.12
C ILE A 8 18.42 17.93 -42.84
N ASP A 9 19.25 17.10 -43.47
CA ASP A 9 19.29 15.65 -43.20
C ASP A 9 19.62 15.35 -41.72
N TYR A 10 20.56 16.09 -41.12
CA TYR A 10 20.90 15.96 -39.69
C TYR A 10 19.75 16.35 -38.75
N TRP A 11 18.92 17.33 -39.13
CA TRP A 11 17.75 17.74 -38.35
C TRP A 11 16.55 16.80 -38.54
N GLU A 12 16.38 16.18 -39.72
CA GLU A 12 15.35 15.16 -39.96
C GLU A 12 15.69 13.81 -39.31
N GLU A 13 16.96 13.39 -39.30
CA GLU A 13 17.42 12.17 -38.60
C GLU A 13 17.32 12.30 -37.07
N SER A 14 17.36 13.54 -36.55
CA SER A 14 17.16 13.84 -35.12
C SER A 14 15.68 13.88 -34.69
N MET A 15 14.75 13.72 -35.63
CA MET A 15 13.30 13.62 -35.37
C MET A 15 12.79 12.18 -35.49
N GLU A 16 13.66 11.18 -35.33
CA GLU A 16 13.17 9.83 -35.07
C GLU A 16 12.33 9.85 -33.78
N PRO A 17 11.05 9.43 -33.85
CA PRO A 17 10.19 9.39 -32.67
C PRO A 17 10.86 8.49 -31.62
N GLN A 18 11.17 9.07 -30.47
CA GLN A 18 11.72 8.32 -29.34
C GLN A 18 10.83 7.10 -29.08
N PRO A 19 11.41 5.89 -28.90
CA PRO A 19 10.61 4.71 -28.65
C PRO A 19 9.75 4.95 -27.41
N THR A 20 8.47 4.58 -27.53
CA THR A 20 7.52 4.58 -26.42
C THR A 20 8.16 3.87 -25.23
N PRO A 21 8.22 4.50 -24.05
CA PRO A 21 8.87 3.89 -22.90
C PRO A 21 8.16 2.59 -22.52
N SER A 22 8.90 1.62 -21.99
CA SER A 22 8.32 0.41 -21.42
C SER A 22 7.74 0.69 -20.02
N LEU A 23 6.86 -0.19 -19.54
CA LEU A 23 6.34 -0.08 -18.17
C LEU A 23 7.46 -0.17 -17.12
N ASP A 24 8.45 -1.04 -17.33
CA ASP A 24 9.58 -1.17 -16.41
C ASP A 24 10.46 0.07 -16.39
N GLU A 25 10.64 0.74 -17.53
CA GLU A 25 11.31 2.03 -17.61
C GLU A 25 10.55 3.11 -16.82
N VAL A 26 9.23 3.20 -17.02
CA VAL A 26 8.36 4.13 -16.28
C VAL A 26 8.42 3.87 -14.78
N ARG A 27 8.32 2.62 -14.36
CA ARG A 27 8.45 2.20 -12.95
C ARG A 27 9.79 2.63 -12.36
N ALA A 28 10.89 2.45 -13.09
CA ALA A 28 12.21 2.87 -12.64
C ALA A 28 12.32 4.40 -12.49
N ILE A 29 11.71 5.18 -13.40
CA ILE A 29 11.68 6.64 -13.31
C ILE A 29 10.89 7.09 -12.08
N VAL A 30 9.70 6.50 -11.86
CA VAL A 30 8.84 6.80 -10.70
C VAL A 30 9.56 6.48 -9.40
N ALA A 31 10.22 5.31 -9.31
CA ALA A 31 10.98 4.89 -8.13
C ALA A 31 12.11 5.87 -7.78
N ARG A 32 12.87 6.34 -8.78
CA ARG A 32 13.89 7.37 -8.59
C ARG A 32 13.30 8.70 -8.12
N GLY A 33 12.18 9.12 -8.72
CA GLY A 33 11.48 10.34 -8.33
C GLY A 33 10.95 10.29 -6.90
N LEU A 34 10.38 9.15 -6.50
CA LEU A 34 9.92 8.89 -5.14
C LEU A 34 11.05 8.99 -4.13
N VAL A 35 12.14 8.25 -4.34
CA VAL A 35 13.30 8.24 -3.43
C VAL A 35 13.88 9.64 -3.31
N SER A 36 14.18 10.30 -4.44
CA SER A 36 14.73 11.65 -4.44
C SER A 36 13.85 12.65 -3.68
N ARG A 37 12.53 12.55 -3.83
CA ARG A 37 11.60 13.43 -3.13
C ARG A 37 11.50 13.13 -1.64
N VAL A 38 11.55 11.86 -1.24
CA VAL A 38 11.60 11.46 0.17
C VAL A 38 12.89 11.93 0.83
N GLU A 39 14.04 11.73 0.20
CA GLU A 39 15.32 12.21 0.72
C GLU A 39 15.33 13.73 0.91
N HIS A 40 14.70 14.46 -0.03
CA HIS A 40 14.51 15.89 0.11
C HIS A 40 13.69 16.27 1.37
N HIS A 41 12.57 15.58 1.60
CA HIS A 41 11.71 15.84 2.76
C HIS A 41 12.33 15.42 4.09
N ALA A 42 12.94 14.23 4.13
CA ALA A 42 13.59 13.66 5.30
C ALA A 42 14.92 14.34 5.62
N ARG A 43 15.52 15.05 4.64
CA ARG A 43 16.86 15.67 4.71
C ARG A 43 17.99 14.68 5.03
N ILE A 44 17.75 13.41 4.75
CA ILE A 44 18.72 12.31 4.86
C ILE A 44 18.63 11.45 3.61
N GLN A 45 19.72 10.76 3.28
CA GLN A 45 19.72 9.78 2.21
C GLN A 45 19.00 8.50 2.65
N THR A 46 18.31 7.86 1.72
CA THR A 46 17.81 6.50 1.91
C THR A 46 18.99 5.53 1.97
N ASP A 47 18.89 4.46 2.76
CA ASP A 47 19.89 3.38 2.77
C ASP A 47 19.67 2.44 1.57
N LEU A 48 19.67 3.01 0.36
CA LEU A 48 19.38 2.30 -0.87
C LEU A 48 20.50 2.56 -1.89
N PRO A 49 21.23 1.53 -2.35
CA PRO A 49 22.25 1.73 -3.37
C PRO A 49 21.62 2.09 -4.71
N ASP A 50 22.32 2.87 -5.55
CA ASP A 50 21.84 3.34 -6.86
C ASP A 50 21.29 2.22 -7.76
N SER A 51 21.86 1.01 -7.66
CA SER A 51 21.42 -0.18 -8.40
C SER A 51 20.03 -0.68 -8.00
N GLN A 52 19.56 -0.35 -6.80
CA GLN A 52 18.25 -0.75 -6.26
C GLN A 52 17.22 0.39 -6.28
N VAL A 53 17.62 1.65 -6.47
CA VAL A 53 16.69 2.80 -6.56
C VAL A 53 15.68 2.62 -7.69
N ALA A 54 16.06 1.94 -8.77
CA ALA A 54 15.16 1.66 -9.90
C ALA A 54 14.15 0.52 -9.62
N SER A 55 14.28 -0.20 -8.51
CA SER A 55 13.39 -1.31 -8.13
C SER A 55 12.22 -0.78 -7.30
N PRO A 56 10.96 -0.84 -7.78
CA PRO A 56 9.82 -0.34 -7.01
C PRO A 56 9.67 -0.96 -5.61
N PRO A 57 9.80 -2.29 -5.42
CA PRO A 57 9.72 -2.87 -4.08
C PRO A 57 10.80 -2.34 -3.12
N ALA A 58 12.01 -2.09 -3.62
CA ALA A 58 13.10 -1.59 -2.78
C ALA A 58 12.93 -0.08 -2.49
N ALA A 59 12.56 0.71 -3.49
CA ALA A 59 12.28 2.14 -3.36
C ALA A 59 11.13 2.43 -2.40
N THR A 60 10.03 1.66 -2.48
CA THR A 60 8.85 1.81 -1.62
C THR A 60 9.18 1.53 -0.15
N ALA A 61 9.88 0.43 0.13
CA ALA A 61 10.33 0.08 1.47
C ALA A 61 11.27 1.15 2.06
N ALA A 62 12.33 1.51 1.32
CA ALA A 62 13.30 2.50 1.76
C ALA A 62 12.68 3.89 1.97
N ALA A 63 11.77 4.31 1.09
CA ALA A 63 11.04 5.56 1.21
C ALA A 63 10.17 5.60 2.48
N ALA A 64 9.40 4.54 2.72
CA ALA A 64 8.54 4.43 3.90
C ALA A 64 9.35 4.44 5.20
N GLU A 65 10.41 3.62 5.28
CA GLU A 65 11.27 3.55 6.45
C GLU A 65 11.95 4.88 6.75
N THR A 66 12.50 5.54 5.72
CA THR A 66 13.21 6.81 5.86
C THR A 66 12.29 7.93 6.36
N MET A 67 11.08 8.05 5.81
CA MET A 67 10.13 9.05 6.27
C MET A 67 9.62 8.78 7.68
N VAL A 68 9.29 7.52 8.02
CA VAL A 68 8.80 7.18 9.36
C VAL A 68 9.90 7.34 10.40
N MET A 69 11.14 6.98 10.09
CA MET A 69 12.27 7.13 11.01
C MET A 69 12.55 8.60 11.36
N THR A 70 12.37 9.52 10.41
CA THR A 70 12.58 10.96 10.59
C THR A 70 11.37 11.72 11.15
N SER A 71 10.26 11.02 11.37
CA SER A 71 9.03 11.57 11.93
C SER A 71 9.03 11.63 13.46
N THR A 72 8.00 12.28 14.01
CA THR A 72 7.71 12.28 15.46
C THR A 72 6.77 11.15 15.89
N ILE A 73 6.51 10.15 15.04
CA ILE A 73 5.65 9.00 15.36
C ILE A 73 6.28 8.21 16.55
N PRO A 74 5.47 7.84 17.57
CA PRO A 74 5.92 7.02 18.69
C PRO A 74 6.58 5.71 18.22
N PHE A 75 7.65 5.29 18.90
CA PHE A 75 8.48 4.18 18.45
C PHE A 75 7.68 2.89 18.27
N GLU A 76 6.73 2.63 19.17
CA GLU A 76 5.82 1.49 19.15
C GLU A 76 4.91 1.45 17.91
N SER A 77 4.54 2.60 17.36
CA SER A 77 3.67 2.71 16.19
C SER A 77 4.42 2.74 14.86
N ARG A 78 5.76 2.92 14.89
CA ARG A 78 6.58 3.02 13.67
C ARG A 78 6.45 1.81 12.74
N PRO A 79 6.49 0.54 13.22
CA PRO A 79 6.35 -0.61 12.32
C PRO A 79 5.02 -0.61 11.55
N ALA A 80 3.92 -0.28 12.22
CA ALA A 80 2.59 -0.19 11.59
C ALA A 80 2.52 0.98 10.61
N ALA A 81 3.07 2.15 10.96
CA ALA A 81 3.14 3.31 10.07
C ALA A 81 3.99 3.03 8.83
N THR A 82 5.14 2.37 8.98
CA THR A 82 6.00 1.96 7.86
C THR A 82 5.26 0.99 6.94
N ALA A 83 4.61 -0.03 7.49
CA ALA A 83 3.85 -1.00 6.69
C ALA A 83 2.71 -0.32 5.91
N ALA A 84 1.91 0.53 6.58
CA ALA A 84 0.81 1.26 5.94
C ALA A 84 1.32 2.21 4.83
N THR A 85 2.45 2.88 5.07
CA THR A 85 3.08 3.77 4.08
C THR A 85 3.60 2.96 2.88
N ALA A 86 4.24 1.82 3.10
CA ALA A 86 4.73 0.94 2.04
C ALA A 86 3.59 0.35 1.21
N THR A 87 2.46 -0.03 1.83
CA THR A 87 1.26 -0.50 1.12
C THR A 87 0.71 0.61 0.23
N MET A 88 0.49 1.81 0.76
CA MET A 88 0.02 2.96 -0.03
C MET A 88 0.94 3.26 -1.23
N LEU A 89 2.25 3.17 -1.03
CA LEU A 89 3.21 3.37 -2.11
C LEU A 89 3.14 2.25 -3.15
N THR A 90 3.00 0.99 -2.72
CA THR A 90 2.83 -0.16 -3.62
C THR A 90 1.59 0.00 -4.49
N GLU A 91 0.45 0.38 -3.89
CA GLU A 91 -0.79 0.68 -4.62
C GLU A 91 -0.56 1.77 -5.67
N GLY A 92 0.20 2.82 -5.33
CA GLY A 92 0.59 3.86 -6.29
C GLY A 92 1.41 3.36 -7.49
N PHE A 93 2.23 2.31 -7.32
CA PHE A 93 2.93 1.66 -8.44
C PHE A 93 2.03 0.72 -9.24
N ASP A 94 1.04 0.10 -8.60
CA ASP A 94 0.06 -0.76 -9.25
C ASP A 94 -0.89 0.01 -10.17
N GLU A 95 -1.10 1.31 -9.91
CA GLU A 95 -1.88 2.22 -10.76
C GLU A 95 -1.14 2.65 -12.05
N LEU A 96 0.19 2.46 -12.13
CA LEU A 96 1.00 2.96 -13.25
C LEU A 96 0.59 2.47 -14.64
N PRO A 97 0.20 1.21 -14.87
CA PRO A 97 -0.24 0.76 -16.19
C PRO A 97 -1.43 1.61 -16.70
N THR A 98 -2.41 1.86 -15.84
CA THR A 98 -3.59 2.66 -16.17
C THR A 98 -3.22 4.12 -16.40
N LEU A 99 -2.34 4.70 -15.57
CA LEU A 99 -1.87 6.08 -15.75
C LEU A 99 -1.08 6.24 -17.06
N MET A 100 -0.24 5.27 -17.39
CA MET A 100 0.55 5.27 -18.63
C MET A 100 -0.34 5.17 -19.86
N ASP A 101 -1.41 4.39 -19.81
CA ASP A 101 -2.42 4.34 -20.88
C ASP A 101 -3.15 5.68 -21.02
N ALA A 102 -3.49 6.34 -19.91
CA ALA A 102 -4.10 7.67 -19.93
C ALA A 102 -3.15 8.73 -20.51
N TRP A 103 -1.89 8.78 -20.06
CA TRP A 103 -0.88 9.70 -20.62
C TRP A 103 -0.70 9.49 -22.11
N ARG A 104 -0.69 8.24 -22.59
CA ARG A 104 -0.60 7.94 -24.02
C ARG A 104 -1.84 8.40 -24.78
N ALA A 105 -3.04 8.20 -24.24
CA ALA A 105 -4.28 8.67 -24.85
C ALA A 105 -4.34 10.19 -24.96
N ASP A 106 -3.76 10.90 -23.98
CA ASP A 106 -3.68 12.35 -23.94
C ASP A 106 -2.49 12.92 -24.75
N GLY A 107 -1.65 12.05 -25.32
CA GLY A 107 -0.46 12.46 -26.09
C GLY A 107 0.67 13.05 -25.24
N LEU A 108 0.68 12.75 -23.93
CA LEU A 108 1.69 13.22 -22.98
C LEU A 108 2.96 12.36 -23.04
N ASP A 109 4.11 12.98 -22.73
CA ASP A 109 5.36 12.26 -22.59
C ASP A 109 5.39 11.47 -21.28
N ALA A 110 5.17 10.16 -21.37
CA ALA A 110 5.15 9.25 -20.23
C ALA A 110 6.44 9.29 -19.38
N ARG A 111 7.62 9.64 -19.95
CA ARG A 111 8.85 9.78 -19.14
C ARG A 111 8.81 11.03 -18.27
N SER A 112 8.27 12.12 -18.80
CA SER A 112 8.12 13.37 -18.07
C SER A 112 7.04 13.25 -17.00
N GLU A 113 5.89 12.66 -17.34
CA GLU A 113 4.80 12.40 -16.39
C GLU A 113 5.23 11.45 -15.26
N ALA A 114 6.00 10.39 -15.57
CA ALA A 114 6.55 9.48 -14.57
C ALA A 114 7.42 10.21 -13.52
N LYS A 115 8.20 11.22 -13.91
CA LYS A 115 9.00 12.01 -12.96
C LYS A 115 8.10 12.82 -12.01
N VAL A 116 7.08 13.47 -12.55
CA VAL A 116 6.11 14.25 -11.78
C VAL A 116 5.35 13.33 -10.82
N TYR A 117 4.92 12.17 -11.30
CA TYR A 117 4.20 11.20 -10.50
C TYR A 117 5.06 10.63 -9.36
N GLY A 118 6.33 10.28 -9.61
CA GLY A 118 7.27 9.88 -8.56
C GLY A 118 7.42 10.93 -7.45
N GLY A 119 7.56 12.20 -7.83
CA GLY A 119 7.57 13.30 -6.86
C GLY A 119 6.24 13.43 -6.09
N THR A 120 5.11 13.24 -6.76
CA THR A 120 3.79 13.27 -6.13
C THR A 120 3.61 12.14 -5.11
N LEU A 121 4.11 10.93 -5.39
CA LEU A 121 4.14 9.83 -4.41
C LEU A 121 5.02 10.18 -3.20
N GLY A 122 6.15 10.87 -3.41
CA GLY A 122 6.97 11.38 -2.31
C GLY A 122 6.23 12.40 -1.43
N ASP A 123 5.49 13.33 -2.04
CA ASP A 123 4.65 14.28 -1.31
C ASP A 123 3.49 13.60 -0.56
N ARG A 124 2.89 12.58 -1.16
CA ARG A 124 1.85 11.75 -0.51
C ARG A 124 2.41 10.99 0.68
N THR A 125 3.63 10.46 0.58
CA THR A 125 4.35 9.81 1.69
C THR A 125 4.50 10.76 2.88
N LEU A 126 4.94 12.00 2.64
CA LEU A 126 5.05 13.01 3.68
C LEU A 126 3.68 13.27 4.34
N ALA A 127 2.64 13.45 3.55
CA ALA A 127 1.28 13.70 4.06
C ALA A 127 0.77 12.53 4.92
N ALA A 128 0.97 11.29 4.48
CA ALA A 128 0.59 10.09 5.23
C ALA A 128 1.30 10.03 6.59
N VAL A 129 2.62 10.24 6.59
CA VAL A 129 3.42 10.24 7.83
C VAL A 129 3.02 11.36 8.77
N ARG A 130 2.73 12.58 8.27
CA ARG A 130 2.16 13.66 9.10
C ARG A 130 0.79 13.29 9.69
N GLY A 131 -0.02 12.52 8.96
CA GLY A 131 -1.26 11.95 9.47
C GLY A 131 -1.02 11.02 10.66
N PHE A 132 -0.04 10.13 10.55
CA PHE A 132 0.35 9.21 11.63
C PHE A 132 1.02 9.91 12.81
N GLU A 133 1.69 11.04 12.63
CA GLU A 133 2.20 11.83 13.76
C GLU A 133 1.06 12.39 14.63
N LEU A 134 -0.07 12.73 14.02
CA LEU A 134 -1.26 13.21 14.73
C LEU A 134 -2.11 12.07 15.28
N HIS A 135 -2.22 10.97 14.54
CA HIS A 135 -3.00 9.80 14.89
C HIS A 135 -2.17 8.53 14.63
N PRO A 136 -1.28 8.15 15.56
CA PRO A 136 -0.43 6.99 15.40
C PRO A 136 -1.26 5.72 15.21
N PRO A 137 -0.91 4.85 14.24
CA PRO A 137 -1.59 3.59 14.08
C PRO A 137 -1.33 2.68 15.30
N ASP A 138 -2.35 1.95 15.73
CA ASP A 138 -2.25 1.01 16.83
C ASP A 138 -1.32 -0.15 16.47
N ALA A 139 -0.27 -0.36 17.28
CA ALA A 139 0.69 -1.45 17.09
C ALA A 139 0.05 -2.85 17.10
N GLN A 140 -1.13 -2.99 17.74
CA GLN A 140 -1.85 -4.26 17.86
C GLN A 140 -2.73 -4.60 16.66
N ALA A 141 -2.96 -3.66 15.73
CA ALA A 141 -3.77 -3.91 14.54
C ALA A 141 -2.98 -4.57 13.39
N THR A 142 -1.65 -4.69 13.54
CA THR A 142 -0.75 -5.17 12.48
C THR A 142 0.15 -6.31 12.95
N GLU A 143 -0.32 -7.19 13.84
CA GLU A 143 0.24 -8.53 13.89
C GLU A 143 -0.32 -9.33 12.70
N PRO A 144 0.51 -9.77 11.73
CA PRO A 144 0.09 -10.85 10.86
C PRO A 144 0.02 -12.08 11.77
N ASN A 145 -1.17 -12.37 12.28
CA ASN A 145 -1.59 -13.59 12.96
C ASN A 145 -0.48 -14.65 13.01
N ARG A 146 0.44 -14.54 13.99
CA ARG A 146 1.50 -15.52 14.22
C ARG A 146 0.89 -16.75 14.88
N VAL A 147 0.02 -17.44 14.16
CA VAL A 147 -0.31 -18.85 14.43
C VAL A 147 0.77 -19.67 13.75
N PHE A 148 1.98 -19.62 14.30
CA PHE A 148 2.99 -20.66 14.08
C PHE A 148 3.54 -21.07 15.44
N GLY A 149 2.63 -21.62 16.23
CA GLY A 149 2.92 -22.43 17.41
C GLY A 149 2.28 -23.79 17.23
N THR A 150 2.73 -24.58 16.25
CA THR A 150 2.57 -26.04 16.31
C THR A 150 3.80 -26.61 16.98
N ASP A 151 3.84 -26.48 18.31
CA ASP A 151 4.57 -27.43 19.14
C ASP A 151 3.74 -28.73 19.16
N PRO A 152 4.24 -29.87 18.64
CA PRO A 152 3.49 -31.11 18.57
C PRO A 152 3.28 -31.80 19.94
N ALA A 153 3.67 -31.19 21.06
CA ALA A 153 3.58 -31.82 22.39
C ALA A 153 2.37 -31.43 23.26
N ILE A 154 1.46 -30.55 22.81
CA ILE A 154 0.33 -30.11 23.65
C ILE A 154 -1.01 -30.50 23.01
N PRO A 155 -1.72 -31.54 23.51
CA PRO A 155 -3.07 -31.85 23.04
C PRO A 155 -4.02 -30.69 23.37
N PRO A 156 -5.00 -30.37 22.52
CA PRO A 156 -5.92 -29.26 22.76
C PRO A 156 -6.68 -29.53 24.06
N LEU A 157 -6.48 -28.66 25.05
CA LEU A 157 -7.27 -28.66 26.28
C LEU A 157 -8.72 -28.45 25.87
N GLY A 158 -9.49 -29.55 25.93
CA GLY A 158 -10.92 -29.56 25.73
C GLY A 158 -11.55 -28.47 26.58
N ARG A 159 -12.48 -27.71 25.99
CA ARG A 159 -13.32 -26.76 26.72
C ARG A 159 -14.00 -27.53 27.84
N VAL A 160 -13.48 -27.36 29.06
CA VAL A 160 -14.08 -27.85 30.28
C VAL A 160 -15.37 -27.07 30.48
N GLN A 161 -16.47 -27.76 30.23
CA GLN A 161 -17.81 -27.40 30.66
C GLN A 161 -17.86 -27.53 32.19
N ALA A 162 -18.28 -26.48 32.89
CA ALA A 162 -18.65 -26.55 34.30
C ALA A 162 -19.47 -25.31 34.73
N PRO A 163 -20.26 -25.38 35.82
CA PRO A 163 -21.72 -25.42 35.72
C PRO A 163 -22.41 -24.41 36.66
N THR A 164 -23.69 -24.09 36.43
CA THR A 164 -24.58 -23.66 37.52
C THR A 164 -26.01 -24.08 37.22
N GLY A 165 -26.63 -24.78 38.18
CA GLY A 165 -28.07 -25.04 38.18
C GLY A 165 -28.45 -26.49 38.45
N GLN A 166 -28.19 -27.00 39.65
CA GLN A 166 -29.01 -28.10 40.17
C GLN A 166 -30.43 -27.58 40.45
N THR A 167 -31.45 -28.25 39.93
CA THR A 167 -32.60 -28.75 40.73
C THR A 167 -33.57 -29.58 39.88
N ARG A 168 -33.81 -30.81 40.38
CA ARG A 168 -35.04 -31.63 40.35
C ARG A 168 -35.75 -31.97 39.02
N GLN A 169 -35.55 -33.22 38.63
CA GLN A 169 -36.57 -34.28 38.50
C GLN A 169 -38.07 -33.88 38.56
N GLY A 170 -38.80 -34.27 37.51
CA GLY A 170 -40.26 -34.33 37.48
C GLY A 170 -40.78 -34.80 36.12
N ASP A 171 -41.25 -36.05 36.05
CA ASP A 171 -42.01 -36.66 34.96
C ASP A 171 -43.24 -35.84 34.56
N GLY A 172 -43.68 -35.95 33.29
CA GLY A 172 -45.08 -35.65 32.94
C GLY A 172 -45.34 -35.13 31.53
N ALA A 173 -45.66 -36.08 30.65
CA ALA A 173 -46.75 -36.07 29.66
C ALA A 173 -47.28 -34.75 29.02
N ALA A 174 -47.41 -34.85 27.69
CA ALA A 174 -48.59 -34.51 26.87
C ALA A 174 -48.68 -33.14 26.15
N ALA A 175 -49.20 -33.29 24.92
CA ALA A 175 -50.04 -32.38 24.13
C ALA A 175 -49.37 -31.32 23.22
N SER A 176 -49.27 -31.73 21.95
CA SER A 176 -49.78 -31.03 20.75
C SER A 176 -50.59 -29.74 21.00
N SER A 177 -50.29 -28.65 20.27
CA SER A 177 -51.24 -28.09 19.30
C SER A 177 -50.66 -26.93 18.49
N ARG A 178 -50.94 -27.03 17.20
CA ARG A 178 -50.87 -26.09 16.09
C ARG A 178 -51.96 -25.01 16.28
N ASN A 179 -51.69 -23.71 16.11
CA ASN A 179 -52.55 -22.84 15.29
C ASN A 179 -51.96 -21.45 15.00
N LYS A 180 -52.28 -21.00 13.78
CA LYS A 180 -52.26 -19.65 13.22
C LYS A 180 -53.05 -18.65 14.09
N GLY A 181 -52.77 -17.37 13.93
CA GLY A 181 -53.70 -16.31 14.32
C GLY A 181 -53.10 -14.92 14.21
N SER A 182 -53.57 -14.18 13.21
CA SER A 182 -53.39 -12.76 12.92
C SER A 182 -54.07 -11.83 13.95
N ASP A 183 -53.93 -10.51 13.70
CA ASP A 183 -54.47 -9.34 14.40
C ASP A 183 -53.72 -8.94 15.68
N GLY A 184 -53.25 -7.70 15.86
CA GLY A 184 -53.82 -6.42 15.42
C GLY A 184 -54.28 -5.65 16.67
N LEU A 185 -54.16 -4.31 16.68
CA LEU A 185 -54.67 -3.33 17.68
C LEU A 185 -53.80 -3.19 18.97
N VAL A 186 -53.45 -2.02 19.56
CA VAL A 186 -53.84 -0.60 19.43
C VAL A 186 -52.71 0.27 20.03
N ARG A 187 -52.35 1.40 19.41
CA ARG A 187 -52.61 2.77 19.90
C ARG A 187 -52.27 3.82 18.87
#